data_AF-A0A9E2CHU7-F1
#
_entry.id   AF-A0A9E2CHU7-F1
#
_cell.length_a   1.000
_cell.length_b   1.000
_cell.length_c   1.000
_cell.angle_alpha   90.00
_cell.angle_beta   90.00
_cell.angle_gamma   90.00
#
_symmetry.space_group_name_H-M   'P 1'
#
loop_
_entity.id
_entity.type
_entity.pdbx_description
1 polymer ?
#
loop_
_entity_poly.entity_id
_entity_poly.type
_entity_poly.pdbx_seq_one_letter_code
_entity_poly.pdbx_strand_id
1 'polypeptide(L)'
;DPHIAHAGLIYRTDGQAALERLYRSYLDVGRAFDLPMLTFTPTWRANPERLQAAGFTDGDDVNGDAFRFLSAIRDSYGEYASRVMVGGLMGCAGDAYNPAEALSAEDAVLFHRQQVHALADAGVDLLAAATLPVAGEAVGIARAMAECAIPYLLGFVVRPAGTLLDGTPLSDIVSRIDVEVEPAPLGYMINCVHPRVCMEALRHATGQDASLRGRVLGLQANTSAKSPEELDGLAHLDATESPEEFAEAMLSVHHRFGIKILGGCCGTDDRHIRAIAERIRGQAAR
;
A
#
# COMPACT_ATOMS: atom_id res chain seq x y z
N ASP A 1 4.87 -2.72 18.17
CA ASP A 1 4.30 -3.90 18.84
C ASP A 1 4.71 -5.16 18.07
N PRO A 2 5.08 -6.26 18.74
CA PRO A 2 5.53 -7.48 18.04
C PRO A 2 4.44 -8.13 17.17
N HIS A 3 3.16 -7.94 17.46
CA HIS A 3 2.06 -8.56 16.74
C HIS A 3 1.42 -7.61 15.72
N ILE A 4 1.13 -6.37 16.12
CA ILE A 4 0.41 -5.37 15.30
C ILE A 4 1.30 -4.24 14.76
N ALA A 5 2.62 -4.39 14.86
CA ALA A 5 3.63 -3.48 14.30
C ALA A 5 3.39 -2.01 14.71
N HIS A 6 3.14 -1.14 13.72
CA HIS A 6 2.96 0.30 13.90
C HIS A 6 1.63 0.67 14.55
N ALA A 7 0.59 -0.15 14.43
CA ALA A 7 -0.72 0.14 15.03
C ALA A 7 -0.59 0.30 16.54
N GLY A 8 0.23 -0.52 17.20
CA GLY A 8 0.45 -0.43 18.65
C GLY A 8 1.24 0.81 19.09
N LEU A 9 1.88 1.54 18.18
CA LEU A 9 2.61 2.77 18.53
C LEU A 9 1.66 3.91 18.94
N ILE A 10 0.40 3.89 18.47
CA ILE A 10 -0.58 4.93 18.81
C ILE A 10 -0.98 4.91 20.29
N TYR A 11 -0.69 3.83 21.03
CA TYR A 11 -1.01 3.70 22.45
C TYR A 11 0.15 4.07 23.38
N ARG A 12 1.27 4.52 22.81
CA ARG A 12 2.44 4.97 23.57
C ARG A 12 2.79 6.40 23.20
N THR A 13 3.09 7.25 24.18
CA THR A 13 3.40 8.67 23.94
C THR A 13 4.60 8.87 23.01
N ASP A 14 5.65 8.06 23.16
CA ASP A 14 6.83 8.11 22.30
C ASP A 14 6.53 7.62 20.87
N GLY A 15 5.70 6.58 20.75
CA GLY A 15 5.22 6.02 19.49
C GLY A 15 4.32 6.99 18.72
N GLN A 16 3.35 7.62 19.38
CA GLN A 16 2.50 8.67 18.81
C GLN A 16 3.34 9.82 18.26
N ALA A 17 4.28 10.33 19.06
CA ALA A 17 5.15 11.42 18.63
C ALA A 17 6.03 11.03 17.43
N ALA A 18 6.49 9.77 17.35
CA ALA A 18 7.25 9.28 16.21
C ALA A 18 6.41 9.15 14.94
N LEU A 19 5.21 8.57 15.05
CA LEU A 19 4.29 8.47 13.92
C LEU A 19 3.83 9.84 13.44
N GLU A 20 3.53 10.77 14.35
CA GLU A 20 3.15 12.13 13.98
C GLU A 20 4.27 12.83 13.20
N ARG A 21 5.53 12.75 13.67
CA ARG A 21 6.67 13.30 12.93
C ARG A 21 6.81 12.69 11.54
N LEU A 22 6.61 11.37 11.42
CA LEU A 22 6.68 10.65 10.14
C LEU A 22 5.57 11.09 9.17
N TYR A 23 4.31 11.12 9.61
CA TYR A 23 3.22 11.56 8.75
C TYR A 23 3.38 13.03 8.34
N ARG A 24 3.78 13.89 9.27
CA ARG A 24 4.04 15.30 8.99
C ARG A 24 5.16 15.48 7.96
N SER A 25 6.25 14.73 8.05
CA SER A 25 7.35 14.88 7.08
C SER A 25 6.89 14.60 5.64
N TYR A 26 6.02 13.61 5.42
CA TYR A 26 5.42 13.35 4.11
C TYR A 26 4.41 14.42 3.67
N LEU A 27 3.52 14.83 4.57
CA LEU A 27 2.50 15.84 4.26
C LEU A 27 3.12 17.22 4.00
N ASP A 28 4.21 17.56 4.67
CA ASP A 28 4.97 18.79 4.47
C ASP A 28 5.58 18.83 3.06
N VAL A 29 6.05 17.69 2.54
CA VAL A 29 6.49 17.58 1.13
C VAL A 29 5.32 17.85 0.20
N GLY A 30 4.19 17.14 0.35
CA GLY A 30 3.03 17.35 -0.51
C GLY A 30 2.55 18.81 -0.52
N ARG A 31 2.49 19.44 0.65
CA ARG A 31 2.10 20.85 0.80
C ARG A 31 3.09 21.79 0.13
N ALA A 32 4.39 21.57 0.31
CA ALA A 32 5.43 22.42 -0.28
C ALA A 32 5.40 22.42 -1.80
N PHE A 33 4.96 21.32 -2.42
CA PHE A 33 4.89 21.15 -3.88
C PHE A 33 3.47 21.25 -4.46
N ASP A 34 2.46 21.56 -3.64
CA ASP A 34 1.03 21.58 -4.00
C ASP A 34 0.61 20.31 -4.76
N LEU A 35 0.96 19.15 -4.19
CA LEU A 35 0.62 17.82 -4.71
C LEU A 35 -0.42 17.16 -3.82
N PRO A 36 -1.43 16.47 -4.38
CA PRO A 36 -2.32 15.64 -3.58
C PRO A 36 -1.57 14.47 -2.96
N MET A 37 -1.94 14.09 -1.73
CA MET A 37 -1.31 13.00 -0.99
C MET A 37 -2.31 11.89 -0.68
N LEU A 38 -1.91 10.65 -0.92
CA LEU A 38 -2.58 9.47 -0.38
C LEU A 38 -1.72 8.91 0.75
N THR A 39 -2.26 8.93 1.96
CA THR A 39 -1.62 8.41 3.17
C THR A 39 -2.40 7.21 3.69
N PHE A 40 -1.76 6.36 4.47
CA PHE A 40 -2.33 5.11 4.92
C PHE A 40 -2.26 4.99 6.44
N THR A 41 -3.33 4.48 7.04
CA THR A 41 -3.37 4.15 8.47
C THR A 41 -2.26 3.16 8.83
N PRO A 42 -1.69 3.22 10.04
CA PRO A 42 -0.62 2.31 10.47
C PRO A 42 -1.13 0.88 10.80
N THR A 43 -2.10 0.36 10.05
CA THR A 43 -2.93 -0.81 10.38
C THR A 43 -2.63 -2.06 9.56
N TRP A 44 -1.54 -2.08 8.78
CA TRP A 44 -1.20 -3.20 7.90
C TRP A 44 -1.20 -4.58 8.60
N ARG A 45 -0.87 -4.65 9.90
CA ARG A 45 -0.92 -5.87 10.75
C ARG A 45 -2.05 -5.88 11.80
N ALA A 46 -3.03 -4.98 11.72
CA ALA A 46 -4.12 -4.87 12.69
C ALA A 46 -5.34 -5.75 12.35
N ASN A 47 -5.07 -6.99 11.92
CA ASN A 47 -6.10 -8.00 11.67
C ASN A 47 -6.53 -8.68 13.00
N PRO A 48 -7.68 -9.37 13.03
CA PRO A 48 -8.26 -9.89 14.28
C PRO A 48 -7.33 -10.82 15.07
N GLU A 49 -6.68 -11.78 14.40
CA GLU A 49 -5.77 -12.72 15.07
C GLU A 49 -4.57 -12.02 15.69
N ARG A 50 -3.99 -11.03 14.99
CA ARG A 50 -2.85 -10.26 15.49
C ARG A 50 -3.25 -9.30 16.62
N LEU A 51 -4.46 -8.72 16.56
CA LEU A 51 -5.01 -7.90 17.63
C LEU A 51 -5.21 -8.73 18.90
N GLN A 52 -5.79 -9.93 18.78
CA GLN A 52 -5.93 -10.87 19.90
C GLN A 52 -4.57 -11.27 20.48
N ALA A 53 -3.58 -11.56 19.63
CA ALA A 53 -2.23 -11.87 20.08
C ALA A 53 -1.54 -10.69 20.80
N ALA A 54 -1.87 -9.45 20.42
CA ALA A 54 -1.45 -8.23 21.12
C ALA A 54 -2.24 -7.94 22.41
N GLY A 55 -3.25 -8.75 22.74
CA GLY A 55 -4.06 -8.60 23.95
C GLY A 55 -5.27 -7.67 23.82
N PHE A 56 -5.63 -7.26 22.60
CA PHE A 56 -6.86 -6.54 22.33
C PHE A 56 -8.06 -7.50 22.24
N THR A 57 -9.24 -6.98 22.54
CA THR A 57 -10.52 -7.69 22.55
C THR A 57 -11.45 -7.17 21.46
N ASP A 58 -12.57 -7.85 21.21
CA ASP A 58 -13.55 -7.44 20.18
C ASP A 58 -14.15 -6.04 20.40
N GLY A 59 -14.04 -5.48 21.62
CA GLY A 59 -14.49 -4.13 21.93
C GLY A 59 -13.46 -3.03 21.61
N ASP A 60 -12.21 -3.39 21.31
CA ASP A 60 -11.13 -2.44 21.07
C ASP A 60 -11.06 -2.04 19.59
N ASP A 61 -11.40 -0.80 19.29
CA ASP A 61 -11.40 -0.26 17.92
C ASP A 61 -10.01 0.25 17.49
N VAL A 62 -9.03 -0.66 17.41
CA VAL A 62 -7.65 -0.29 17.05
C VAL A 62 -7.54 0.29 15.64
N ASN A 63 -8.36 -0.20 14.71
CA ASN A 63 -8.39 0.28 13.34
C ASN A 63 -8.95 1.70 13.26
N GLY A 64 -10.05 1.99 13.97
CA GLY A 64 -10.61 3.32 14.04
C GLY A 64 -9.78 4.29 14.87
N ASP A 65 -9.10 3.86 15.94
CA ASP A 65 -8.15 4.71 16.67
C ASP A 65 -6.99 5.15 15.77
N ALA A 66 -6.46 4.23 14.96
CA ALA A 66 -5.42 4.52 14.00
C ALA A 66 -5.88 5.50 12.91
N PHE A 67 -7.13 5.37 12.44
CA PHE A 67 -7.74 6.34 11.53
C PHE A 67 -7.91 7.71 12.19
N ARG A 68 -8.52 7.79 13.39
CA ARG A 68 -8.74 9.04 14.13
C ARG A 68 -7.43 9.77 14.37
N PHE A 69 -6.37 9.05 14.72
CA PHE A 69 -5.02 9.59 14.88
C PHE A 69 -4.50 10.25 13.59
N LEU A 70 -4.52 9.53 12.47
CA LEU A 70 -4.02 10.06 11.20
C LEU A 70 -4.92 11.17 10.63
N SER A 71 -6.23 11.06 10.80
CA SER A 71 -7.22 12.07 10.42
C SER A 71 -6.98 13.39 11.18
N ALA A 72 -6.71 13.34 12.49
CA ALA A 72 -6.37 14.53 13.27
C ALA A 72 -5.07 15.20 12.76
N ILE A 73 -4.08 14.42 12.33
CA ILE A 73 -2.87 14.96 11.69
C ILE A 73 -3.24 15.64 10.38
N ARG A 74 -4.00 14.99 9.48
CA ARG A 74 -4.49 15.58 8.22
C ARG A 74 -5.19 16.91 8.48
N ASP A 75 -6.16 16.92 9.40
CA ASP A 75 -7.02 18.08 9.64
C ASP A 75 -6.22 19.29 10.19
N SER A 76 -5.08 19.04 10.86
CA SER A 76 -4.17 20.09 11.30
C SER A 76 -3.48 20.86 10.16
N TYR A 77 -3.59 20.41 8.90
CA TYR A 77 -3.04 21.09 7.73
C TYR A 77 -3.96 22.17 7.13
N GLY A 78 -5.10 22.47 7.75
CA GLY A 78 -6.02 23.53 7.31
C GLY A 78 -6.56 23.27 5.91
N GLU A 79 -6.55 24.28 5.02
CA GLU A 79 -7.07 24.14 3.64
C GLU A 79 -6.41 23.00 2.85
N TYR A 80 -5.14 22.71 3.12
CA TYR A 80 -4.41 21.64 2.45
C TYR A 80 -4.94 20.24 2.80
N ALA A 81 -5.65 20.09 3.93
CA ALA A 81 -6.30 18.81 4.31
C ALA A 81 -7.22 18.28 3.21
N SER A 82 -7.87 19.16 2.43
CA SER A 82 -8.74 18.79 1.30
C SER A 82 -8.01 18.11 0.13
N ARG A 83 -6.67 18.15 0.11
CA ARG A 83 -5.81 17.48 -0.88
C ARG A 83 -5.21 16.17 -0.35
N VAL A 84 -5.55 15.76 0.86
CA VAL A 84 -4.96 14.60 1.53
C VAL A 84 -6.04 13.55 1.77
N MET A 85 -5.87 12.37 1.17
CA MET A 85 -6.69 11.20 1.44
C MET A 85 -6.03 10.30 2.48
N VAL A 86 -6.85 9.70 3.35
CA VAL A 86 -6.48 8.72 4.37
C VAL A 86 -7.11 7.39 4.01
N GLY A 87 -6.30 6.47 3.52
CA GLY A 87 -6.68 5.09 3.21
C GLY A 87 -6.55 4.17 4.42
N GLY A 88 -7.54 3.32 4.64
CA GLY A 88 -7.49 2.23 5.60
C GLY A 88 -6.65 1.07 5.06
N LEU A 89 -5.45 0.87 5.62
CA LEU A 89 -4.48 -0.09 5.09
C LEU A 89 -4.57 -1.46 5.76
N MET A 90 -4.61 -2.49 4.92
CA MET A 90 -4.59 -3.91 5.28
C MET A 90 -3.44 -4.63 4.56
N GLY A 91 -2.94 -5.70 5.17
CA GLY A 91 -1.99 -6.64 4.59
C GLY A 91 -2.61 -8.00 4.33
N CYS A 92 -1.80 -8.93 3.81
CA CYS A 92 -2.16 -10.36 3.81
C CYS A 92 -2.22 -10.91 5.25
N ALA A 93 -2.88 -12.05 5.41
CA ALA A 93 -3.05 -12.72 6.69
C ALA A 93 -1.69 -13.19 7.28
N GLY A 94 -0.94 -13.93 6.47
CA GLY A 94 0.34 -14.54 6.83
C GLY A 94 1.56 -13.66 6.55
N ASP A 95 2.71 -14.29 6.36
CA ASP A 95 3.90 -13.62 5.87
C ASP A 95 3.77 -13.27 4.37
N ALA A 96 3.97 -11.99 4.06
CA ALA A 96 3.84 -11.46 2.71
C ALA A 96 4.90 -12.01 1.73
N TYR A 97 5.98 -12.61 2.22
CA TYR A 97 7.01 -13.24 1.39
C TYR A 97 6.96 -14.78 1.42
N ASN A 98 5.99 -15.36 2.14
CA ASN A 98 5.74 -16.80 2.14
C ASN A 98 4.37 -17.14 1.52
N PRO A 99 4.29 -17.40 0.20
CA PRO A 99 3.04 -17.76 -0.47
C PRO A 99 2.31 -18.97 0.12
N ALA A 100 3.02 -19.87 0.83
CA ALA A 100 2.42 -21.05 1.44
C ALA A 100 1.50 -20.74 2.63
N GLU A 101 1.60 -19.54 3.20
CA GLU A 101 0.74 -19.07 4.30
C GLU A 101 -0.50 -18.30 3.81
N ALA A 102 -0.64 -18.12 2.49
CA ALA A 102 -1.77 -17.40 1.93
C ALA A 102 -3.08 -18.18 2.08
N LEU A 103 -4.15 -17.44 2.33
CA LEU A 103 -5.50 -18.00 2.46
C LEU A 103 -6.11 -18.35 1.10
N SER A 104 -7.07 -19.28 1.12
CA SER A 104 -8.00 -19.45 0.00
C SER A 104 -8.86 -18.19 -0.19
N ALA A 105 -9.53 -18.05 -1.34
CA ALA A 105 -10.40 -16.90 -1.57
C ALA A 105 -11.57 -16.88 -0.58
N GLU A 106 -12.15 -18.03 -0.28
CA GLU A 106 -13.28 -18.19 0.64
C GLU A 106 -12.87 -17.87 2.09
N ASP A 107 -11.72 -18.36 2.54
CA ASP A 107 -11.22 -18.09 3.90
C ASP A 107 -10.79 -16.63 4.04
N ALA A 108 -10.17 -16.06 3.00
CA ALA A 108 -9.75 -14.66 2.98
C ALA A 108 -10.93 -13.69 3.11
N VAL A 109 -12.11 -14.00 2.54
CA VAL A 109 -13.31 -13.18 2.77
C VAL A 109 -13.64 -13.11 4.25
N LEU A 110 -13.72 -14.27 4.92
CA LEU A 110 -14.10 -14.34 6.33
C LEU A 110 -13.05 -13.66 7.23
N PHE A 111 -11.78 -13.90 6.95
CA PHE A 111 -10.66 -13.35 7.71
C PHE A 111 -10.59 -11.82 7.63
N HIS A 112 -10.65 -11.27 6.41
CA HIS A 112 -10.44 -9.83 6.19
C HIS A 112 -11.69 -8.98 6.52
N ARG A 113 -12.89 -9.57 6.51
CA ARG A 113 -14.16 -8.85 6.72
C ARG A 113 -14.15 -7.99 7.98
N GLN A 114 -13.69 -8.50 9.13
CA GLN A 114 -13.73 -7.74 10.38
C GLN A 114 -12.88 -6.46 10.29
N GLN A 115 -11.66 -6.54 9.75
CA GLN A 115 -10.80 -5.36 9.63
C GLN A 115 -11.32 -4.38 8.57
N VAL A 116 -11.84 -4.90 7.45
CA VAL A 116 -12.48 -4.10 6.40
C VAL A 116 -13.63 -3.27 6.98
N HIS A 117 -14.56 -3.89 7.69
CA HIS A 117 -15.72 -3.19 8.28
C HIS A 117 -15.28 -2.21 9.36
N ALA A 118 -14.31 -2.56 10.22
CA ALA A 118 -13.80 -1.63 11.24
C ALA A 118 -13.19 -0.35 10.63
N LEU A 119 -12.40 -0.48 9.54
CA LEU A 119 -11.85 0.68 8.84
C LEU A 119 -12.93 1.47 8.10
N ALA A 120 -13.92 0.78 7.53
CA ALA A 120 -15.03 1.42 6.84
C ALA A 120 -15.90 2.24 7.80
N ASP A 121 -16.29 1.65 8.93
CA ASP A 121 -17.08 2.29 9.98
C ASP A 121 -16.33 3.47 10.62
N ALA A 122 -15.00 3.42 10.66
CA ALA A 122 -14.17 4.52 11.13
C ALA A 122 -14.23 5.75 10.23
N GLY A 123 -14.58 5.59 8.94
CA GLY A 123 -14.75 6.70 7.98
C GLY A 123 -13.51 7.02 7.15
N VAL A 124 -12.69 6.02 6.81
CA VAL A 124 -11.58 6.18 5.86
C VAL A 124 -12.05 6.67 4.48
N ASP A 125 -11.22 7.43 3.77
CA ASP A 125 -11.58 7.97 2.45
C ASP A 125 -11.59 6.86 1.37
N LEU A 126 -10.77 5.82 1.57
CA LEU A 126 -10.74 4.59 0.76
C LEU A 126 -10.18 3.42 1.57
N LEU A 127 -10.45 2.19 1.14
CA LEU A 127 -9.80 1.00 1.66
C LEU A 127 -8.61 0.61 0.78
N ALA A 128 -7.55 0.05 1.35
CA ALA A 128 -6.43 -0.45 0.58
C ALA A 128 -5.85 -1.73 1.17
N ALA A 129 -5.63 -2.72 0.30
CA ALA A 129 -4.78 -3.86 0.61
C ALA A 129 -3.43 -3.63 -0.06
N ALA A 130 -2.33 -3.95 0.63
CA ALA A 130 -1.01 -3.86 0.05
C ALA A 130 -0.18 -5.11 0.37
N THR A 131 0.76 -5.39 -0.53
CA THR A 131 1.72 -6.49 -0.40
C THR A 131 1.04 -7.85 -0.51
N LEU A 132 0.03 -7.97 -1.38
CA LEU A 132 -0.66 -9.25 -1.63
C LEU A 132 0.22 -10.17 -2.50
N PRO A 133 0.63 -11.35 -1.99
CA PRO A 133 1.56 -12.21 -2.70
C PRO A 133 0.91 -13.29 -3.57
N VAL A 134 -0.37 -13.61 -3.32
CA VAL A 134 -1.08 -14.76 -3.87
C VAL A 134 -2.47 -14.36 -4.38
N ALA A 135 -2.86 -14.91 -5.52
CA ALA A 135 -4.10 -14.57 -6.21
C ALA A 135 -5.36 -14.93 -5.43
N GLY A 136 -5.39 -16.08 -4.76
CA GLY A 136 -6.55 -16.55 -3.99
C GLY A 136 -6.96 -15.56 -2.90
N GLU A 137 -6.03 -15.22 -2.03
CA GLU A 137 -6.26 -14.23 -0.97
C GLU A 137 -6.61 -12.84 -1.53
N ALA A 138 -5.98 -12.43 -2.63
CA ALA A 138 -6.31 -11.16 -3.29
C ALA A 138 -7.76 -11.07 -3.77
N VAL A 139 -8.32 -12.16 -4.31
CA VAL A 139 -9.75 -12.22 -4.66
C VAL A 139 -10.62 -12.14 -3.40
N GLY A 140 -10.25 -12.85 -2.34
CA GLY A 140 -11.04 -12.86 -1.11
C GLY A 140 -11.07 -11.51 -0.39
N ILE A 141 -9.93 -10.83 -0.26
CA ILE A 141 -9.89 -9.47 0.32
C ILE A 141 -10.64 -8.46 -0.55
N ALA A 142 -10.58 -8.60 -1.89
CA ALA A 142 -11.36 -7.76 -2.79
C ALA A 142 -12.87 -7.93 -2.58
N ARG A 143 -13.33 -9.18 -2.45
CA ARG A 143 -14.74 -9.50 -2.15
C ARG A 143 -15.16 -8.94 -0.80
N ALA A 144 -14.32 -9.03 0.23
CA ALA A 144 -14.60 -8.44 1.54
C ALA A 144 -14.70 -6.90 1.46
N MET A 145 -13.77 -6.23 0.78
CA MET A 145 -13.80 -4.77 0.59
C MET A 145 -15.02 -4.29 -0.18
N ALA A 146 -15.45 -5.05 -1.20
CA ALA A 146 -16.63 -4.76 -2.00
C ALA A 146 -17.96 -4.84 -1.20
N GLU A 147 -17.97 -5.46 -0.02
CA GLU A 147 -19.13 -5.43 0.89
C GLU A 147 -19.37 -4.02 1.45
N CYS A 148 -18.34 -3.17 1.46
CA CYS A 148 -18.43 -1.79 1.91
C CYS A 148 -18.67 -0.84 0.73
N ALA A 149 -19.50 0.18 0.92
CA ALA A 149 -19.74 1.24 -0.08
C ALA A 149 -18.57 2.26 -0.18
N ILE A 150 -17.34 1.82 0.12
CA ILE A 150 -16.13 2.64 0.16
C ILE A 150 -15.22 2.23 -1.01
N PRO A 151 -14.72 3.18 -1.82
CA PRO A 151 -13.80 2.85 -2.90
C PRO A 151 -12.53 2.18 -2.38
N TYR A 152 -11.93 1.29 -3.16
CA TYR A 152 -10.77 0.54 -2.69
C TYR A 152 -9.70 0.28 -3.75
N LEU A 153 -8.48 0.04 -3.27
CA LEU A 153 -7.28 -0.28 -4.07
C LEU A 153 -6.67 -1.60 -3.61
N LEU A 154 -6.07 -2.34 -4.54
CA LEU A 154 -5.36 -3.58 -4.24
C LEU A 154 -3.91 -3.50 -4.72
N GLY A 155 -2.96 -3.77 -3.82
CA GLY A 155 -1.53 -3.70 -4.05
C GLY A 155 -0.86 -5.07 -4.07
N PHE A 156 -0.11 -5.37 -5.13
CA PHE A 156 0.57 -6.66 -5.32
C PHE A 156 2.08 -6.56 -5.16
N VAL A 157 2.69 -7.64 -4.65
CA VAL A 157 4.13 -7.90 -4.83
C VAL A 157 4.30 -8.71 -6.10
N VAL A 158 5.16 -8.25 -7.00
CA VAL A 158 5.33 -8.85 -8.33
C VAL A 158 6.75 -9.29 -8.59
N ARG A 159 6.90 -10.29 -9.47
CA ARG A 159 8.18 -10.74 -10.02
C ARG A 159 8.47 -10.04 -11.36
N PRO A 160 9.75 -9.95 -11.79
CA PRO A 160 10.12 -9.40 -13.10
C PRO A 160 9.38 -10.01 -14.30
N ALA A 161 8.93 -11.27 -14.17
CA ALA A 161 8.16 -11.97 -15.17
C ALA A 161 6.70 -11.47 -15.33
N GLY A 162 6.26 -10.48 -14.56
CA GLY A 162 4.88 -9.96 -14.62
C GLY A 162 3.87 -10.84 -13.90
N THR A 163 4.31 -11.57 -12.87
CA THR A 163 3.48 -12.47 -12.05
C THR A 163 3.49 -12.04 -10.58
N LEU A 164 2.52 -12.51 -9.81
CA LEU A 164 2.56 -12.54 -8.34
C LEU A 164 3.61 -13.55 -7.84
N LEU A 165 3.76 -13.68 -6.52
CA LEU A 165 4.75 -14.59 -5.92
C LEU A 165 4.41 -16.07 -6.12
N ASP A 166 3.13 -16.40 -6.25
CA ASP A 166 2.60 -17.73 -6.61
C ASP A 166 2.73 -18.07 -8.11
N GLY A 167 3.22 -17.12 -8.93
CA GLY A 167 3.36 -17.29 -10.37
C GLY A 167 2.11 -16.93 -11.18
N THR A 168 1.01 -16.51 -10.55
CA THR A 168 -0.18 -16.04 -11.26
C THR A 168 0.14 -14.78 -12.07
N PRO A 169 -0.15 -14.71 -13.38
CA PRO A 169 0.07 -13.50 -14.18
C PRO A 169 -0.71 -12.29 -13.62
N LEU A 170 -0.06 -11.13 -13.58
CA LEU A 170 -0.67 -9.89 -13.09
C LEU A 170 -1.91 -9.50 -13.90
N SER A 171 -1.89 -9.71 -15.23
CA SER A 171 -3.03 -9.48 -16.12
C SER A 171 -4.23 -10.34 -15.75
N ASP A 172 -3.98 -11.59 -15.39
CA ASP A 172 -5.01 -12.59 -15.13
C ASP A 172 -5.72 -12.29 -13.82
N ILE A 173 -4.97 -11.96 -12.75
CA ILE A 173 -5.58 -11.62 -11.47
C ILE A 173 -6.36 -10.30 -11.52
N VAL A 174 -5.86 -9.30 -12.25
CA VAL A 174 -6.57 -8.02 -12.45
C VAL A 174 -7.88 -8.25 -13.22
N SER A 175 -7.81 -8.95 -14.35
CA SER A 175 -9.00 -9.28 -15.15
C SER A 175 -10.01 -10.12 -14.35
N ARG A 176 -9.52 -11.08 -13.56
CA ARG A 176 -10.36 -11.92 -12.72
C ARG A 176 -11.12 -11.11 -11.67
N ILE A 177 -10.44 -10.23 -10.93
CA ILE A 177 -11.07 -9.42 -9.90
C ILE A 177 -12.07 -8.43 -10.53
N ASP A 178 -11.70 -7.78 -11.64
CA ASP A 178 -12.59 -6.85 -12.35
C ASP A 178 -13.88 -7.52 -12.88
N VAL A 179 -13.86 -8.83 -13.13
CA VAL A 179 -15.02 -9.61 -13.59
C VAL A 179 -15.81 -10.25 -12.44
N GLU A 180 -15.12 -10.76 -11.41
CA GLU A 180 -15.74 -11.55 -10.34
C GLU A 180 -16.23 -10.73 -9.14
N VAL A 181 -15.79 -9.47 -8.99
CA VAL A 181 -16.05 -8.65 -7.79
C VAL A 181 -16.77 -7.35 -8.17
N GLU A 182 -17.91 -7.09 -7.52
CA GLU A 182 -18.73 -5.89 -7.73
C GLU A 182 -19.05 -5.23 -6.37
N PRO A 183 -18.78 -3.92 -6.18
CA PRO A 183 -18.07 -3.05 -7.11
C PRO A 183 -16.61 -3.47 -7.30
N ALA A 184 -16.08 -3.32 -8.51
CA ALA A 184 -14.67 -3.59 -8.79
C ALA A 184 -13.75 -2.53 -8.12
N PRO A 185 -12.46 -2.84 -7.88
CA PRO A 185 -11.52 -1.88 -7.31
C PRO A 185 -11.36 -0.64 -8.20
N LEU A 186 -11.10 0.53 -7.61
CA LEU A 186 -10.74 1.73 -8.36
C LEU A 186 -9.57 1.47 -9.31
N GLY A 187 -8.62 0.67 -8.83
CA GLY A 187 -7.54 0.12 -9.60
C GLY A 187 -6.55 -0.58 -8.69
N TYR A 188 -5.39 -0.86 -9.25
CA TYR A 188 -4.38 -1.70 -8.65
C TYR A 188 -3.10 -0.91 -8.42
N MET A 189 -2.31 -1.35 -7.44
CA MET A 189 -0.99 -0.83 -7.17
C MET A 189 0.03 -1.97 -7.22
N ILE A 190 1.27 -1.60 -7.46
CA ILE A 190 2.41 -2.48 -7.21
C ILE A 190 3.15 -1.89 -6.01
N ASN A 191 3.53 -2.71 -5.03
CA ASN A 191 4.21 -2.22 -3.85
C ASN A 191 5.28 -3.18 -3.34
N CYS A 192 6.20 -2.64 -2.54
CA CYS A 192 7.30 -3.36 -1.92
C CYS A 192 8.22 -4.10 -2.93
N VAL A 193 8.36 -3.54 -4.13
CA VAL A 193 9.33 -3.95 -5.15
C VAL A 193 10.07 -2.74 -5.70
N HIS A 194 11.26 -2.96 -6.23
CA HIS A 194 12.07 -1.90 -6.80
C HIS A 194 11.44 -1.34 -8.09
N PRO A 195 11.62 -0.06 -8.45
CA PRO A 195 11.06 0.50 -9.68
C PRO A 195 11.51 -0.24 -10.96
N ARG A 196 12.74 -0.79 -10.96
CA ARG A 196 13.24 -1.63 -12.08
C ARG A 196 12.47 -2.95 -12.21
N VAL A 197 12.17 -3.61 -11.10
CA VAL A 197 11.35 -4.83 -11.10
C VAL A 197 9.94 -4.53 -11.60
N CYS A 198 9.35 -3.42 -11.13
CA CYS A 198 8.05 -2.95 -11.61
C CYS A 198 8.07 -2.66 -13.13
N MET A 199 9.12 -2.00 -13.63
CA MET A 199 9.29 -1.72 -15.06
C MET A 199 9.28 -3.01 -15.90
N GLU A 200 10.02 -4.03 -15.47
CA GLU A 200 10.09 -5.32 -16.18
C GLU A 200 8.76 -6.07 -16.10
N ALA A 201 8.16 -6.14 -14.91
CA ALA A 201 6.88 -6.80 -14.67
C ALA A 201 5.77 -6.19 -15.53
N LEU A 202 5.64 -4.86 -15.53
CA LEU A 202 4.65 -4.16 -16.34
C LEU A 202 4.92 -4.28 -17.84
N ARG A 203 6.19 -4.29 -18.27
CA ARG A 203 6.53 -4.53 -19.68
C ARG A 203 6.05 -5.91 -20.12
N HIS A 204 6.23 -6.93 -19.29
CA HIS A 204 5.79 -8.30 -19.59
C HIS A 204 4.26 -8.38 -19.59
N ALA A 205 3.63 -7.97 -18.49
CA ALA A 205 2.19 -8.09 -18.30
C ALA A 205 1.40 -7.25 -19.33
N THR A 206 1.82 -6.01 -19.63
CA THR A 206 1.16 -5.19 -20.66
C THR A 206 1.46 -5.62 -22.10
N GLY A 207 2.50 -6.44 -22.30
CA GLY A 207 2.77 -7.11 -23.57
C GLY A 207 1.86 -8.32 -23.80
N GLN A 208 1.43 -8.98 -22.72
CA GLN A 208 0.46 -10.08 -22.75
C GLN A 208 -0.98 -9.56 -22.86
N ASP A 209 -1.31 -8.53 -22.08
CA ASP A 209 -2.63 -7.90 -22.10
C ASP A 209 -2.54 -6.37 -21.97
N ALA A 210 -2.94 -5.67 -23.03
CA ALA A 210 -2.94 -4.21 -23.05
C ALA A 210 -4.04 -3.60 -22.16
N SER A 211 -5.08 -4.35 -21.78
CA SER A 211 -6.18 -3.89 -20.92
C SER A 211 -5.71 -3.50 -19.51
N LEU A 212 -4.58 -4.08 -19.08
CA LEU A 212 -3.92 -3.76 -17.81
C LEU A 212 -3.46 -2.29 -17.75
N ARG A 213 -3.22 -1.65 -18.91
CA ARG A 213 -2.86 -0.23 -18.98
C ARG A 213 -4.01 0.62 -18.46
N GLY A 214 -3.73 1.44 -17.46
CA GLY A 214 -4.73 2.29 -16.81
C GLY A 214 -5.50 1.61 -15.68
N ARG A 215 -5.35 0.29 -15.48
CA ARG A 215 -5.82 -0.39 -14.25
C ARG A 215 -4.79 -0.35 -13.14
N VAL A 216 -3.49 -0.42 -13.46
CA VAL A 216 -2.43 -0.17 -12.48
C VAL A 216 -2.24 1.35 -12.30
N LEU A 217 -2.68 1.86 -11.17
CA LEU A 217 -2.72 3.29 -10.85
C LEU A 217 -1.51 3.76 -10.06
N GLY A 218 -0.87 2.86 -9.30
CA GLY A 218 0.15 3.24 -8.33
C GLY A 218 1.36 2.34 -8.23
N LEU A 219 2.48 2.93 -7.81
CA LEU A 219 3.69 2.25 -7.39
C LEU A 219 4.15 2.80 -6.03
N GLN A 220 4.22 1.94 -5.02
CA GLN A 220 4.87 2.21 -3.74
C GLN A 220 6.15 1.37 -3.64
N ALA A 221 7.23 1.88 -4.22
CA ALA A 221 8.44 1.10 -4.41
C ALA A 221 9.33 1.02 -3.17
N ASN A 222 10.07 -0.07 -3.04
CA ASN A 222 11.18 -0.16 -2.09
C ASN A 222 12.48 0.33 -2.74
N THR A 223 13.53 0.55 -1.96
CA THR A 223 14.84 1.02 -2.44
C THR A 223 15.83 -0.11 -2.75
N SER A 224 15.43 -1.38 -2.67
CA SER A 224 16.32 -2.53 -2.90
C SER A 224 15.88 -3.33 -4.11
N ALA A 225 16.80 -3.53 -5.05
CA ALA A 225 16.58 -4.36 -6.24
C ALA A 225 16.59 -5.87 -5.96
N LYS A 226 16.79 -6.29 -4.71
CA LYS A 226 16.74 -7.70 -4.29
C LYS A 226 15.32 -8.26 -4.37
N SER A 227 15.25 -9.58 -4.56
CA SER A 227 13.98 -10.31 -4.49
C SER A 227 13.41 -10.34 -3.07
N PRO A 228 12.08 -10.57 -2.91
CA PRO A 228 11.47 -10.78 -1.61
C PRO A 228 12.20 -11.81 -0.76
N GLU A 229 12.61 -12.93 -1.37
CA GLU A 229 13.29 -14.04 -0.69
C GLU A 229 14.71 -13.66 -0.22
N GLU A 230 15.38 -12.74 -0.90
CA GLU A 230 16.69 -12.21 -0.49
C GLU A 230 16.59 -11.13 0.61
N LEU A 231 15.42 -10.48 0.71
CA LEU A 231 15.14 -9.47 1.73
C LEU A 231 14.58 -10.09 3.02
N ASP A 232 13.91 -11.23 2.90
CA ASP A 232 13.35 -11.94 4.04
C ASP A 232 14.45 -12.37 5.03
N GLY A 233 14.17 -12.20 6.32
CA GLY A 233 15.10 -12.54 7.41
C GLY A 233 16.35 -11.66 7.51
N LEU A 234 16.50 -10.59 6.72
CA LEU A 234 17.63 -9.66 6.89
C LEU A 234 17.57 -8.97 8.26
N ALA A 235 18.71 -8.95 8.96
CA ALA A 235 18.82 -8.33 10.28
C ALA A 235 18.72 -6.80 10.24
N HIS A 236 18.90 -6.19 9.06
CA HIS A 236 18.83 -4.75 8.85
C HIS A 236 18.08 -4.44 7.56
N LEU A 237 17.47 -3.25 7.52
CA LEU A 237 16.80 -2.73 6.35
C LEU A 237 17.83 -2.47 5.23
N ASP A 238 17.58 -3.04 4.05
CA ASP A 238 18.37 -2.77 2.85
C ASP A 238 17.88 -1.48 2.18
N ALA A 239 18.43 -0.35 2.63
CA ALA A 239 18.17 0.98 2.09
C ALA A 239 19.42 1.49 1.33
N THR A 240 19.61 0.99 0.12
CA THR A 240 20.87 1.16 -0.64
C THR A 240 20.83 2.22 -1.72
N GLU A 241 19.65 2.60 -2.23
CA GLU A 241 19.51 3.58 -3.31
C GLU A 241 19.36 5.01 -2.78
N SER A 242 19.96 5.98 -3.46
CA SER A 242 19.81 7.40 -3.11
C SER A 242 18.42 7.94 -3.50
N PRO A 243 17.91 8.99 -2.82
CA PRO A 243 16.66 9.66 -3.22
C PRO A 243 16.61 10.07 -4.69
N GLU A 244 17.72 10.57 -5.23
CA GLU A 244 17.83 11.03 -6.60
C GLU A 244 17.76 9.87 -7.60
N GLU A 245 18.44 8.76 -7.36
CA GLU A 245 18.37 7.57 -8.22
C GLU A 245 16.98 6.94 -8.18
N PHE A 246 16.41 6.78 -6.98
CA PHE A 246 15.08 6.25 -6.77
C PHE A 246 14.01 7.04 -7.53
N ALA A 247 14.03 8.36 -7.39
CA ALA A 247 13.06 9.20 -8.06
C ALA A 247 13.25 9.21 -9.60
N GLU A 248 14.46 9.02 -10.15
CA GLU A 248 14.64 8.84 -11.60
C GLU A 248 13.94 7.57 -12.10
N ALA A 249 14.13 6.48 -11.35
CA ALA A 249 13.55 5.18 -11.69
C ALA A 249 12.02 5.20 -11.56
N MET A 250 11.48 5.85 -10.52
CA MET A 250 10.04 6.06 -10.34
C MET A 250 9.43 6.88 -11.50
N LEU A 251 10.08 7.97 -11.90
CA LEU A 251 9.62 8.79 -13.02
C LEU A 251 9.71 8.04 -14.35
N SER A 252 10.70 7.17 -14.53
CA SER A 252 10.78 6.29 -15.71
C SER A 252 9.57 5.36 -15.81
N VAL A 253 9.14 4.76 -14.70
CA VAL A 253 7.91 3.92 -14.65
C VAL A 253 6.67 4.76 -14.94
N HIS A 254 6.56 5.94 -14.32
CA HIS A 254 5.47 6.91 -14.57
C HIS A 254 5.35 7.25 -16.05
N HIS A 255 6.42 7.67 -16.70
CA HIS A 255 6.41 8.09 -18.11
C HIS A 255 6.10 6.93 -19.05
N ARG A 256 6.58 5.72 -18.73
CA ARG A 256 6.40 4.56 -19.59
C ARG A 256 4.99 3.98 -19.54
N PHE A 257 4.38 3.92 -18.35
CA PHE A 257 3.12 3.20 -18.12
C PHE A 257 1.97 4.09 -17.66
N GLY A 258 2.22 5.37 -17.41
CA GLY A 258 1.20 6.33 -16.99
C GLY A 258 0.78 6.20 -15.51
N ILE A 259 1.57 5.54 -14.66
CA ILE A 259 1.31 5.35 -13.22
C ILE A 259 1.11 6.71 -12.55
N LYS A 260 0.02 6.93 -11.82
CA LYS A 260 -0.35 8.25 -11.28
C LYS A 260 0.01 8.44 -9.82
N ILE A 261 -0.03 7.38 -9.03
CA ILE A 261 0.30 7.39 -7.60
C ILE A 261 1.75 6.90 -7.46
N LEU A 262 2.66 7.80 -7.10
CA LEU A 262 4.07 7.46 -6.88
C LEU A 262 4.38 7.64 -5.39
N GLY A 263 4.82 6.57 -4.74
CA GLY A 263 5.13 6.58 -3.32
C GLY A 263 6.26 5.61 -2.98
N GLY A 264 6.54 5.52 -1.68
CA GLY A 264 7.59 4.68 -1.13
C GLY A 264 7.06 3.58 -0.21
N CYS A 265 7.85 2.53 -0.08
CA CYS A 265 7.67 1.41 0.83
C CYS A 265 8.96 1.22 1.66
N CYS A 266 9.39 -0.01 1.91
CA CYS A 266 10.60 -0.31 2.68
C CYS A 266 11.85 0.40 2.12
N GLY A 267 12.60 1.07 3.01
CA GLY A 267 13.84 1.78 2.65
C GLY A 267 13.65 3.23 2.21
N THR A 268 12.41 3.67 2.02
CA THR A 268 12.10 5.07 1.66
C THR A 268 11.83 5.95 2.89
N ASP A 269 11.98 7.25 2.70
CA ASP A 269 11.65 8.30 3.66
C ASP A 269 11.22 9.59 2.94
N ASP A 270 11.05 10.68 3.68
CA ASP A 270 10.60 11.97 3.14
C ASP A 270 11.54 12.56 2.10
N ARG A 271 12.85 12.23 2.15
CA ARG A 271 13.83 12.68 1.14
C ARG A 271 13.54 12.07 -0.22
N HIS A 272 13.13 10.80 -0.25
CA HIS A 272 12.73 10.10 -1.48
C HIS A 272 11.44 10.68 -2.05
N ILE A 273 10.43 10.92 -1.19
CA ILE A 273 9.16 11.53 -1.61
C ILE A 273 9.40 12.96 -2.14
N ARG A 274 10.28 13.73 -1.49
CA ARG A 274 10.70 15.06 -1.96
C ARG A 274 11.36 14.99 -3.33
N ALA A 275 12.30 14.08 -3.55
CA ALA A 275 12.97 13.93 -4.84
C ALA A 275 11.99 13.56 -5.97
N ILE A 276 10.95 12.76 -5.69
CA ILE A 276 9.85 12.50 -6.63
C ILE A 276 9.08 13.80 -6.91
N ALA A 277 8.65 14.51 -5.86
CA ALA A 277 7.84 15.73 -5.96
C ALA A 277 8.55 16.84 -6.76
N GLU A 278 9.84 17.04 -6.51
CA GLU A 278 10.69 18.01 -7.23
C GLU A 278 10.74 17.71 -8.73
N ARG A 279 10.88 16.43 -9.10
CA ARG A 279 10.89 16.02 -10.52
C ARG A 279 9.52 16.23 -11.18
N ILE A 280 8.43 15.86 -10.52
CA ILE A 280 7.06 16.04 -11.05
C ILE A 280 6.78 17.52 -11.30
N ARG A 281 7.02 18.40 -10.31
CA ARG A 281 6.73 19.84 -10.44
C ARG A 281 7.76 20.56 -11.32
N GLY A 282 9.02 20.16 -11.29
CA GLY A 282 10.06 20.70 -12.16
C GLY A 282 9.82 20.41 -13.65
N GLN A 283 9.10 19.32 -13.97
CA GLN A 283 8.65 19.01 -15.33
C GLN A 283 7.39 19.80 -15.72
N ALA A 284 6.47 20.05 -14.79
CA ALA A 284 5.27 20.85 -15.05
C ALA A 284 5.55 22.34 -15.33
N ALA A 285 6.73 22.83 -14.95
CA ALA A 285 7.18 24.21 -15.19
C ALA A 285 7.96 24.40 -16.51
N ARG A 286 8.14 23.33 -17.31
CA ARG A 286 8.80 23.36 -18.63
C ARG A 286 7.79 23.11 -19.74
#